data_AF-A0A377Z4D9-F1
#
_entry.id   AF-A0A377Z4D9-F1
#
_cell.length_a   1.000
_cell.length_b   1.000
_cell.length_c   1.000
_cell.angle_alpha   90.00
_cell.angle_beta   90.00
_cell.angle_gamma   90.00
#
_symmetry.space_group_name_H-M   'P 1'
#
loop_
_entity.id
_entity.type
_entity.pdbx_description
1 polymer ?
#
loop_
_entity_poly.entity_id
_entity_poly.type
_entity_poly.pdbx_seq_one_letter_code
_entity_poly.pdbx_strand_id
1 'polypeptide(L)'
;MRTITALLLLCVSAFSFAAPAEEPQSNGNDQLAQLLFNDPNSPRTGAKEPKLTIVSFTDYNCPYCKQFDPLLEKIGHDNPDIQLIVKLLPFKGQSSVNAAKTALSTWRQQPDKFWALHQRLMAKKGYHDDASIAAAQKKTATDSVNIDDKTMDSLKMNLILSQVLNIQGTPATIIGDQMVAGAIPAEDLEGLVKEQLAKARGQ
;
A
#
# COMPACT_ATOMS: atom_id res chain seq x y z
N MET A 1 45.92 45.48 66.99
CA MET A 1 46.15 44.35 66.05
C MET A 1 44.84 44.07 65.33
N ARG A 2 44.63 44.65 64.13
CA ARG A 2 44.63 43.99 62.81
C ARG A 2 43.67 42.79 62.77
N THR A 3 42.41 42.92 62.32
CA THR A 3 41.93 42.76 60.91
C THR A 3 42.54 41.51 60.23
N ILE A 4 41.82 40.59 59.56
CA ILE A 4 40.86 40.70 58.46
C ILE A 4 40.12 39.35 58.35
N THR A 5 38.79 39.34 58.26
CA THR A 5 37.99 38.15 57.92
C THR A 5 37.93 38.01 56.40
N ALA A 6 38.37 36.87 55.87
CA ALA A 6 38.36 36.56 54.44
C ALA A 6 36.94 36.25 53.95
N LEU A 7 36.48 36.95 52.91
CA LEU A 7 35.24 36.65 52.20
C LEU A 7 35.59 36.09 50.82
N LEU A 8 35.33 34.79 50.64
CA LEU A 8 35.60 34.01 49.44
C LEU A 8 34.48 34.28 48.41
N LEU A 9 34.79 34.95 47.29
CA LEU A 9 33.89 35.08 46.14
C LEU A 9 34.06 33.85 45.22
N LEU A 10 33.02 33.03 45.11
CA LEU A 10 32.90 31.93 44.15
C LEU A 10 32.24 32.44 42.86
N CYS A 11 33.01 32.52 41.78
CA CYS A 11 32.49 32.75 40.43
C CYS A 11 31.94 31.44 39.87
N VAL A 12 30.61 31.34 39.70
CA VAL A 12 29.96 30.23 38.99
C VAL A 12 29.76 30.66 37.53
N SER A 13 30.53 30.06 36.62
CA SER A 13 30.37 30.23 35.18
C SER A 13 29.12 29.50 34.69
N ALA A 14 28.16 30.26 34.12
CA ALA A 14 26.99 29.69 33.47
C ALA A 14 27.35 29.13 32.10
N PHE A 15 27.49 27.81 31.99
CA PHE A 15 27.41 27.12 30.69
C PHE A 15 25.94 27.03 30.29
N SER A 16 25.52 27.87 29.34
CA SER A 16 24.23 27.70 28.67
C SER A 16 24.32 26.49 27.75
N PHE A 17 23.72 25.38 28.17
CA PHE A 17 23.38 24.28 27.27
C PHE A 17 22.23 24.75 26.38
N ALA A 18 22.51 25.02 25.11
CA ALA A 18 21.47 25.14 24.10
C ALA A 18 20.79 23.77 23.96
N ALA A 19 19.48 23.72 24.21
CA ALA A 19 18.69 22.51 24.04
C ALA A 19 18.72 22.07 22.55
N PRO A 20 18.83 20.76 22.26
CA PRO A 20 18.71 20.28 20.90
C PRO A 20 17.31 20.57 20.37
N ALA A 21 17.22 21.01 19.11
CA ALA A 21 15.95 21.22 18.43
C ALA A 21 15.19 19.89 18.32
N GLU A 22 13.92 19.88 18.73
CA GLU A 22 13.02 18.73 18.56
C GLU A 22 12.75 18.49 17.07
N GLU A 23 13.08 17.31 16.56
CA GLU A 23 12.57 16.86 15.27
C GLU A 23 11.06 16.61 15.35
N PRO A 24 10.28 16.92 14.29
CA PRO A 24 8.82 16.76 14.35
C PRO A 24 8.46 15.29 14.45
N GLN A 25 7.90 14.89 15.59
CA GLN A 25 7.35 13.57 15.81
C GLN A 25 6.13 13.36 14.89
N SER A 26 6.29 12.62 13.80
CA SER A 26 5.14 12.19 12.99
C SER A 26 4.25 11.29 13.85
N ASN A 27 2.96 11.60 13.96
CA ASN A 27 2.05 10.75 14.70
C ASN A 27 1.90 9.39 13.98
N GLY A 28 1.59 8.30 14.70
CA GLY A 28 1.50 6.96 14.10
C GLY A 28 0.43 6.82 13.00
N ASN A 29 -0.59 7.68 13.02
CA ASN A 29 -1.65 7.70 12.00
C ASN A 29 -1.14 8.26 10.67
N ASP A 30 -0.28 9.28 10.70
CA ASP A 30 0.35 9.87 9.51
C ASP A 30 1.24 8.83 8.81
N GLN A 31 1.98 8.04 9.59
CA GLN A 31 2.82 6.96 9.05
C GLN A 31 1.97 5.85 8.41
N LEU A 32 0.88 5.43 9.07
CA LEU A 32 -0.04 4.44 8.50
C LEU A 32 -0.67 4.94 7.19
N ALA A 33 -1.16 6.18 7.17
CA ALA A 33 -1.71 6.80 5.97
C ALA A 33 -0.66 6.87 4.84
N GLN A 34 0.58 7.24 5.17
CA GLN A 34 1.68 7.26 4.21
C GLN A 34 1.93 5.87 3.59
N LEU A 35 1.94 4.82 4.42
CA LEU A 35 2.15 3.44 3.95
C LEU A 35 0.97 2.92 3.13
N LEU A 36 -0.27 3.30 3.45
CA LEU A 36 -1.46 2.87 2.72
C LEU A 36 -1.59 3.57 1.37
N PHE A 37 -1.53 4.90 1.37
CA PHE A 37 -1.95 5.72 0.22
C PHE A 37 -0.77 6.24 -0.60
N ASN A 38 0.41 6.39 -0.01
CA ASN A 38 1.53 7.11 -0.62
C ASN A 38 2.80 6.26 -0.81
N ASP A 39 2.75 4.94 -0.59
CA ASP A 39 3.89 4.05 -0.88
C ASP A 39 4.15 3.96 -2.40
N PRO A 40 5.29 4.45 -2.92
CA PRO A 40 5.60 4.39 -4.34
C PRO A 40 5.81 2.96 -4.86
N ASN A 41 6.06 1.98 -3.98
CA ASN A 41 6.21 0.58 -4.37
C ASN A 41 4.87 -0.16 -4.50
N SER A 42 3.76 0.49 -4.15
CA SER A 42 2.42 -0.04 -4.30
C SER A 42 1.85 0.35 -5.67
N PRO A 43 1.49 -0.64 -6.51
CA PRO A 43 0.90 -0.38 -7.82
C PRO A 43 -0.38 0.45 -7.73
N ARG A 44 -0.51 1.41 -8.65
CA ARG A 44 -1.65 2.34 -8.66
C ARG A 44 -2.07 2.76 -10.06
N THR A 45 -3.34 3.13 -10.21
CA THR A 45 -3.93 3.68 -11.44
C THR A 45 -5.05 4.66 -11.13
N GLY A 46 -5.50 5.39 -12.13
CA GLY A 46 -6.55 6.41 -12.01
C GLY A 46 -5.99 7.79 -11.69
N ALA A 47 -6.75 8.56 -10.91
CA ALA A 47 -6.44 9.96 -10.60
C ALA A 47 -5.08 10.14 -9.93
N LYS A 48 -4.34 11.18 -10.32
CA LYS A 48 -3.11 11.61 -9.60
C LYS A 48 -3.43 12.36 -8.31
N GLU A 49 -4.54 13.11 -8.33
CA GLU A 49 -5.10 13.86 -7.21
C GLU A 49 -6.53 13.35 -6.96
N PRO A 50 -6.66 12.12 -6.41
CA PRO A 50 -7.97 11.50 -6.21
C PRO A 50 -8.80 12.26 -5.18
N LYS A 51 -10.11 12.34 -5.40
CA LYS A 51 -11.08 12.64 -4.33
C LYS A 51 -11.34 11.41 -3.47
N LEU A 52 -11.24 10.21 -4.05
CA LEU A 52 -11.41 8.95 -3.34
C LEU A 52 -10.30 7.98 -3.73
N THR A 53 -9.62 7.43 -2.74
CA THR A 53 -8.64 6.36 -2.95
C THR A 53 -9.23 5.04 -2.49
N ILE A 54 -9.17 4.03 -3.36
CA ILE A 54 -9.53 2.66 -3.07
C ILE A 54 -8.24 1.85 -2.89
N VAL A 55 -8.12 1.13 -1.78
CA VAL A 55 -6.96 0.27 -1.51
C VAL A 55 -7.40 -1.18 -1.45
N SER A 56 -6.99 -1.99 -2.42
CA SER A 56 -7.33 -3.40 -2.53
C SER A 56 -6.21 -4.29 -2.00
N PHE A 57 -6.48 -4.99 -0.89
CA PHE A 57 -5.64 -6.07 -0.38
C PHE A 57 -6.05 -7.39 -1.02
N THR A 58 -5.15 -7.98 -1.81
CA THR A 58 -5.52 -9.05 -2.76
C THR A 58 -4.43 -10.11 -2.93
N ASP A 59 -4.82 -11.30 -3.41
CA ASP A 59 -3.94 -12.45 -3.67
C ASP A 59 -4.27 -13.04 -5.05
N TYR A 60 -3.26 -13.24 -5.90
CA TYR A 60 -3.42 -13.82 -7.23
C TYR A 60 -3.94 -15.26 -7.25
N ASN A 61 -3.93 -16.00 -6.13
CA ASN A 61 -4.51 -17.34 -6.03
C ASN A 61 -5.88 -17.37 -5.36
N CYS A 62 -6.39 -16.23 -4.92
CA CYS A 62 -7.65 -16.13 -4.18
C CYS A 62 -8.85 -16.07 -5.17
N PRO A 63 -9.79 -17.04 -5.13
CA PRO A 63 -10.89 -17.08 -6.10
C PRO A 63 -11.78 -15.84 -6.07
N TYR A 64 -12.14 -15.33 -4.89
CA TYR A 64 -12.95 -14.13 -4.74
C TYR A 64 -12.21 -12.87 -5.20
N CYS A 65 -10.89 -12.83 -5.02
CA CYS A 65 -10.05 -11.74 -5.50
C CYS A 65 -10.11 -11.65 -7.03
N LYS A 66 -9.98 -12.79 -7.72
CA LYS A 66 -10.11 -12.87 -9.18
C LYS A 66 -11.49 -12.45 -9.70
N GLN A 67 -12.54 -12.64 -8.90
CA GLN A 67 -13.91 -12.20 -9.24
C GLN A 67 -14.11 -10.70 -9.02
N PHE A 68 -13.50 -10.15 -7.98
CA PHE A 68 -13.72 -8.77 -7.54
C PHE A 68 -12.83 -7.76 -8.24
N ASP A 69 -11.61 -8.15 -8.58
CA ASP A 69 -10.58 -7.30 -9.19
C ASP A 69 -11.06 -6.57 -10.47
N PRO A 70 -11.76 -7.23 -11.44
CA PRO A 70 -12.28 -6.52 -12.61
C PRO A 70 -13.32 -5.44 -12.28
N LEU A 71 -14.07 -5.59 -11.18
CA LEU A 71 -15.05 -4.59 -10.75
C LEU A 71 -14.36 -3.34 -10.19
N LEU A 72 -13.29 -3.52 -9.42
CA LEU A 72 -12.47 -2.42 -8.89
C LEU A 72 -11.76 -1.67 -10.02
N GLU A 73 -11.18 -2.40 -10.99
CA GLU A 73 -10.55 -1.78 -12.17
C GLU A 73 -11.56 -0.97 -12.99
N LYS A 74 -12.76 -1.53 -13.23
CA LYS A 74 -13.84 -0.81 -13.94
C LYS A 74 -14.21 0.47 -13.22
N ILE A 75 -14.32 0.46 -11.89
CA ILE A 75 -14.65 1.66 -11.12
C ILE A 75 -13.56 2.72 -11.23
N GLY A 76 -12.29 2.33 -11.08
CA GLY A 76 -11.17 3.27 -11.23
C GLY A 76 -11.08 3.85 -12.65
N HIS A 77 -11.43 3.06 -13.67
CA HIS A 77 -11.45 3.51 -15.06
C HIS A 77 -12.62 4.46 -15.35
N ASP A 78 -13.82 4.15 -14.87
CA ASP A 78 -15.03 4.90 -15.21
C ASP A 78 -15.18 6.19 -14.38
N ASN A 79 -14.38 6.37 -13.32
CA ASN A 79 -14.45 7.52 -12.41
C ASN A 79 -13.10 8.26 -12.34
N PRO A 80 -12.95 9.43 -13.01
CA PRO A 80 -11.68 10.15 -13.10
C PRO A 80 -11.18 10.75 -11.78
N ASP A 81 -12.03 10.77 -10.75
CA ASP A 81 -11.70 11.24 -9.40
C ASP A 81 -11.18 10.13 -8.47
N ILE A 82 -11.11 8.88 -8.95
CA ILE A 82 -10.75 7.72 -8.15
C ILE A 82 -9.32 7.28 -8.46
N GLN A 83 -8.56 6.96 -7.43
CA GLN A 83 -7.30 6.21 -7.53
C GLN A 83 -7.52 4.81 -6.97
N LEU A 84 -7.06 3.79 -7.70
CA LEU A 84 -7.00 2.41 -7.21
C LEU A 84 -5.54 2.06 -6.88
N ILE A 85 -5.32 1.54 -5.66
CA ILE A 85 -4.02 1.05 -5.17
C ILE A 85 -4.15 -0.45 -4.86
N VAL A 86 -3.13 -1.23 -5.23
CA VAL A 86 -3.06 -2.68 -4.96
C VAL A 86 -2.04 -2.98 -3.88
N LYS A 87 -2.44 -3.78 -2.88
CA LYS A 87 -1.61 -4.32 -1.80
C LYS A 87 -1.64 -5.84 -1.88
N LEU A 88 -0.53 -6.44 -2.32
CA LEU A 88 -0.47 -7.89 -2.51
C LEU A 88 -0.19 -8.61 -1.18
N LEU A 89 -1.06 -9.55 -0.84
CA LEU A 89 -0.99 -10.41 0.34
C LEU A 89 -0.90 -11.88 -0.10
N PRO A 90 0.30 -12.49 -0.14
CA PRO A 90 0.48 -13.82 -0.68
C PRO A 90 0.11 -14.93 0.33
N PHE A 91 -1.14 -14.95 0.80
CA PHE A 91 -1.63 -15.90 1.81
C PHE A 91 -1.75 -17.33 1.31
N LYS A 92 -1.83 -17.54 0.00
CA LYS A 92 -2.06 -18.86 -0.61
C LYS A 92 -0.79 -19.58 -1.06
N GLY A 93 0.29 -19.40 -0.30
CA GLY A 93 1.51 -20.19 -0.40
C GLY A 93 2.51 -19.68 -1.44
N GLN A 94 3.49 -20.51 -1.77
CA GLN A 94 4.68 -20.09 -2.52
C GLN A 94 4.36 -19.50 -3.90
N SER A 95 3.36 -20.02 -4.61
CA SER A 95 3.02 -19.46 -5.93
C SER A 95 2.35 -18.09 -5.83
N SER A 96 1.66 -17.77 -4.72
CA SER A 96 1.19 -16.41 -4.46
C SER A 96 2.37 -15.46 -4.23
N VAL A 97 3.39 -15.91 -3.49
CA VAL A 97 4.63 -15.14 -3.28
C VAL A 97 5.31 -14.88 -4.63
N ASN A 98 5.50 -15.92 -5.45
CA ASN A 98 6.17 -15.80 -6.75
C ASN A 98 5.40 -14.85 -7.69
N ALA A 99 4.07 -14.99 -7.77
CA ALA A 99 3.24 -14.10 -8.59
C ALA A 99 3.30 -12.65 -8.08
N ALA A 100 3.29 -12.46 -6.76
CA ALA A 100 3.35 -11.14 -6.16
C ALA A 100 4.71 -10.46 -6.37
N LYS A 101 5.83 -11.17 -6.17
CA LYS A 101 7.18 -10.67 -6.51
C LYS A 101 7.28 -10.29 -7.97
N THR A 102 6.71 -11.11 -8.87
CA THR A 102 6.70 -10.85 -10.31
C THR A 102 5.97 -9.56 -10.66
N ALA A 103 4.78 -9.38 -10.09
CA ALA A 103 3.98 -8.17 -10.29
C ALA A 103 4.66 -6.92 -9.71
N LEU A 104 5.19 -6.98 -8.47
CA LEU A 104 5.87 -5.84 -7.85
C LEU A 104 7.19 -5.49 -8.53
N SER A 105 7.92 -6.47 -9.03
CA SER A 105 9.15 -6.22 -9.81
C SER A 105 8.81 -5.52 -11.12
N THR A 106 7.70 -5.92 -11.75
CA THR A 106 7.18 -5.25 -12.95
C THR A 106 6.77 -3.83 -12.63
N TRP A 107 6.04 -3.60 -11.54
CA TRP A 107 5.70 -2.23 -11.11
C TRP A 107 6.94 -1.35 -10.92
N ARG A 108 7.98 -1.88 -10.27
CA ARG A 108 9.22 -1.13 -10.02
C ARG A 108 10.03 -0.81 -11.27
N GLN A 109 10.03 -1.69 -12.27
CA GLN A 109 10.93 -1.59 -13.44
C GLN A 109 10.22 -1.12 -14.71
N GLN A 110 8.96 -1.50 -14.88
CA GLN A 110 8.12 -1.30 -16.06
C GLN A 110 6.66 -1.01 -15.60
N PRO A 111 6.41 0.09 -14.86
CA PRO A 111 5.11 0.38 -14.26
C PRO A 111 3.97 0.48 -15.29
N ASP A 112 4.29 0.89 -16.53
CA ASP A 112 3.39 0.95 -17.68
C ASP A 112 2.83 -0.42 -18.09
N LYS A 113 3.54 -1.51 -17.78
CA LYS A 113 3.11 -2.89 -18.09
C LYS A 113 2.49 -3.63 -16.91
N PHE A 114 2.51 -3.05 -15.72
CA PHE A 114 2.00 -3.70 -14.51
C PHE A 114 0.56 -4.18 -14.68
N TRP A 115 -0.34 -3.33 -15.18
CA TRP A 115 -1.78 -3.64 -15.24
C TRP A 115 -2.08 -4.78 -16.21
N ALA A 116 -1.41 -4.85 -17.35
CA ALA A 116 -1.54 -5.97 -18.27
C ALA A 116 -1.12 -7.30 -17.61
N LEU A 117 -0.02 -7.30 -16.86
CA LEU A 117 0.44 -8.46 -16.10
C LEU A 117 -0.51 -8.81 -14.96
N HIS A 118 -0.94 -7.82 -14.18
CA HIS A 118 -1.87 -7.95 -13.06
C HIS A 118 -3.18 -8.62 -13.51
N GLN A 119 -3.82 -8.07 -14.54
CA GLN A 119 -5.03 -8.63 -15.15
C GLN A 119 -4.80 -10.07 -15.63
N ARG A 120 -3.64 -10.36 -16.23
CA ARG A 120 -3.32 -11.71 -16.72
C ARG A 120 -3.17 -12.72 -15.58
N LEU A 121 -2.55 -12.31 -14.47
CA LEU A 121 -2.44 -13.14 -13.27
C LEU A 121 -3.81 -13.35 -12.63
N MET A 122 -4.62 -12.30 -12.46
CA MET A 122 -5.97 -12.40 -11.91
C MET A 122 -6.88 -13.29 -12.76
N ALA A 123 -6.88 -13.13 -14.09
CA ALA A 123 -7.70 -13.92 -15.00
C ALA A 123 -7.34 -15.41 -15.07
N LYS A 124 -6.17 -15.84 -14.57
CA LYS A 124 -5.79 -17.25 -14.57
C LYS A 124 -6.74 -18.07 -13.68
N LYS A 125 -7.34 -19.12 -14.24
CA LYS A 125 -8.11 -20.11 -13.45
C LYS A 125 -7.19 -21.00 -12.62
N GLY A 126 -7.60 -21.29 -11.38
CA GLY A 126 -6.85 -22.13 -10.43
C GLY A 126 -5.56 -21.48 -9.93
N TYR A 127 -4.81 -22.23 -9.12
CA TYR A 127 -3.56 -21.76 -8.52
C TYR A 127 -2.48 -21.54 -9.57
N HIS A 128 -1.65 -20.53 -9.36
CA HIS A 128 -0.42 -20.30 -10.10
C HIS A 128 0.65 -21.35 -9.77
N ASP A 129 1.56 -21.47 -10.72
CA ASP A 129 2.83 -22.18 -10.68
C ASP A 129 3.85 -21.35 -11.49
N ASP A 130 5.12 -21.73 -11.47
CA ASP A 130 6.16 -20.96 -12.13
C ASP A 130 5.95 -20.89 -13.66
N ALA A 131 5.43 -21.96 -14.26
CA ALA A 131 5.16 -22.02 -15.70
C ALA A 131 4.06 -21.03 -16.12
N SER A 132 2.97 -20.94 -15.36
CA SER A 132 1.88 -20.01 -15.66
C SER A 132 2.23 -18.56 -15.37
N ILE A 133 3.07 -18.29 -14.37
CA ILE A 133 3.61 -16.95 -14.11
C ILE A 133 4.52 -16.53 -15.27
N ALA A 134 5.45 -17.39 -15.70
CA ALA A 134 6.31 -17.12 -16.84
C ALA A 134 5.51 -16.93 -18.15
N ALA A 135 4.45 -17.71 -18.35
CA ALA A 135 3.54 -17.54 -19.50
C ALA A 135 2.79 -16.19 -19.44
N ALA A 136 2.38 -15.73 -18.26
CA ALA A 136 1.79 -14.42 -18.08
C ALA A 136 2.80 -13.30 -18.40
N GLN A 137 4.05 -13.44 -17.97
CA GLN A 137 5.11 -12.49 -18.28
C GLN A 137 5.36 -12.37 -19.78
N LYS A 138 5.55 -13.51 -20.48
CA LYS A 138 5.72 -13.53 -21.94
C LYS A 138 4.55 -12.88 -22.68
N LYS A 139 3.31 -13.18 -22.25
CA LYS A 139 2.10 -12.64 -22.90
C LYS A 139 1.97 -11.12 -22.74
N THR A 140 2.61 -10.56 -21.73
CA THR A 140 2.54 -9.13 -21.38
C THR A 140 3.86 -8.40 -21.63
N ALA A 141 4.83 -9.06 -22.28
CA ALA A 141 6.16 -8.53 -22.57
C ALA A 141 6.91 -8.04 -21.32
N THR A 142 6.79 -8.77 -20.21
CA THR A 142 7.44 -8.51 -18.90
C THR A 142 8.40 -9.63 -18.49
N ASP A 143 8.74 -10.54 -19.41
CA ASP A 143 9.69 -11.64 -19.20
C ASP A 143 11.16 -11.19 -19.10
N SER A 144 11.44 -9.94 -19.45
CA SER A 144 12.74 -9.28 -19.21
C SER A 144 12.89 -8.67 -17.81
N VAL A 145 11.81 -8.61 -17.02
CA VAL A 145 11.84 -8.03 -15.67
C VAL A 145 12.68 -8.92 -14.75
N ASN A 146 13.68 -8.32 -14.10
CA ASN A 146 14.49 -9.05 -13.13
C ASN A 146 13.73 -9.20 -11.81
N ILE A 147 13.46 -10.43 -11.38
CA ILE A 147 12.77 -10.68 -10.11
C ILE A 147 13.81 -10.65 -8.98
N ASP A 148 13.94 -9.51 -8.32
CA ASP A 148 14.87 -9.32 -7.22
C ASP A 148 14.19 -9.40 -5.84
N ASP A 149 14.99 -9.53 -4.78
CA ASP A 149 14.47 -9.63 -3.42
C ASP A 149 14.05 -8.28 -2.81
N LYS A 150 14.26 -7.15 -3.51
CA LYS A 150 13.85 -5.84 -2.99
C LYS A 150 12.33 -5.75 -2.84
N THR A 151 11.56 -6.52 -3.62
CA THR A 151 10.09 -6.57 -3.48
C THR A 151 9.62 -7.34 -2.24
N MET A 152 10.50 -8.10 -1.58
CA MET A 152 10.15 -8.82 -0.35
C MET A 152 9.80 -7.86 0.78
N ASP A 153 10.44 -6.69 0.83
CA ASP A 153 10.15 -5.70 1.86
C ASP A 153 8.77 -5.06 1.65
N SER A 154 8.36 -4.83 0.39
CA SER A 154 6.98 -4.43 0.08
C SER A 154 5.96 -5.49 0.48
N LEU A 155 6.24 -6.78 0.26
CA LEU A 155 5.35 -7.87 0.69
C LEU A 155 5.25 -7.97 2.22
N LYS A 156 6.39 -7.89 2.92
CA LYS A 156 6.41 -7.85 4.39
C LYS A 156 5.63 -6.65 4.93
N MET A 157 5.80 -5.48 4.32
CA MET A 157 5.08 -4.27 4.72
C MET A 157 3.57 -4.43 4.51
N ASN A 158 3.13 -4.98 3.38
CA ASN A 158 1.72 -5.27 3.15
C ASN A 158 1.15 -6.25 4.19
N LEU A 159 1.92 -7.28 4.58
CA LEU A 159 1.53 -8.22 5.63
C LEU A 159 1.40 -7.52 7.00
N ILE A 160 2.33 -6.62 7.35
CA ILE A 160 2.24 -5.81 8.57
C ILE A 160 0.99 -4.92 8.53
N LEU A 161 0.74 -4.25 7.41
CA LEU A 161 -0.47 -3.44 7.22
C LEU A 161 -1.74 -4.28 7.41
N SER A 162 -1.79 -5.51 6.88
CA SER A 162 -2.93 -6.40 7.07
C SER A 162 -3.14 -6.77 8.55
N GLN A 163 -2.07 -6.95 9.32
CA GLN A 163 -2.16 -7.24 10.76
C GLN A 163 -2.65 -6.01 11.54
N VAL A 164 -2.08 -4.84 11.27
CA VAL A 164 -2.46 -3.56 11.91
C VAL A 164 -3.94 -3.24 11.64
N LEU A 165 -4.42 -3.53 10.44
CA LEU A 165 -5.82 -3.30 10.04
C LEU A 165 -6.76 -4.47 10.35
N ASN A 166 -6.28 -5.52 11.03
CA ASN A 166 -7.05 -6.73 11.35
C ASN A 166 -7.70 -7.41 10.11
N ILE A 167 -7.02 -7.37 8.96
CA ILE A 167 -7.43 -8.04 7.74
C ILE A 167 -7.10 -9.54 7.86
N GLN A 168 -8.13 -10.36 7.95
CA GLN A 168 -8.00 -11.82 8.15
C GLN A 168 -8.07 -12.63 6.85
N GLY A 169 -8.33 -11.97 5.71
CA GLY A 169 -8.49 -12.65 4.44
C GLY A 169 -8.54 -11.69 3.27
N THR A 170 -8.51 -12.25 2.06
CA THR A 170 -8.57 -11.52 0.80
C THR A 170 -9.80 -11.94 -0.02
N PRO A 171 -10.40 -11.03 -0.81
CA PRO A 171 -10.04 -9.62 -0.91
C PRO A 171 -10.50 -8.85 0.34
N ALA A 172 -9.79 -7.77 0.67
CA ALA A 172 -10.23 -6.77 1.63
C ALA A 172 -9.95 -5.39 1.04
N THR A 173 -10.92 -4.49 1.07
CA THR A 173 -10.84 -3.23 0.31
C THR A 173 -11.22 -2.05 1.17
N ILE A 174 -10.33 -1.06 1.24
CA ILE A 174 -10.64 0.23 1.84
C ILE A 174 -11.30 1.10 0.77
N ILE A 175 -12.46 1.66 1.07
CA ILE A 175 -13.20 2.60 0.20
C ILE A 175 -13.59 3.79 1.07
N GLY A 176 -12.80 4.88 0.97
CA GLY A 176 -12.96 6.04 1.84
C GLY A 176 -12.69 5.66 3.30
N ASP A 177 -13.69 5.84 4.16
CA ASP A 177 -13.61 5.47 5.58
C ASP A 177 -14.08 4.03 5.89
N GLN A 178 -14.53 3.27 4.88
CA GLN A 178 -15.07 1.92 5.06
C GLN A 178 -14.06 0.83 4.72
N MET A 179 -14.05 -0.24 5.51
CA MET A 179 -13.37 -1.51 5.21
C MET A 179 -14.40 -2.54 4.74
N VAL A 180 -14.24 -3.02 3.51
CA VAL A 180 -15.06 -4.08 2.92
C VAL A 180 -14.29 -5.40 2.98
N ALA A 181 -14.81 -6.38 3.70
CA ALA A 181 -14.25 -7.73 3.74
C ALA A 181 -14.92 -8.63 2.69
N GLY A 182 -14.12 -9.28 1.86
CA GLY A 182 -14.59 -10.16 0.80
C GLY A 182 -14.99 -9.42 -0.48
N ALA A 183 -15.48 -10.19 -1.45
CA ALA A 183 -16.05 -9.66 -2.68
C ALA A 183 -17.54 -9.37 -2.44
N ILE A 184 -18.00 -8.20 -2.87
CA ILE A 184 -19.41 -7.80 -2.82
C ILE A 184 -19.99 -7.68 -4.23
N PRO A 185 -21.32 -7.77 -4.40
CA PRO A 185 -21.99 -7.54 -5.68
C PRO A 185 -21.62 -6.18 -6.31
N ALA A 186 -21.66 -6.11 -7.64
CA ALA A 186 -21.30 -4.90 -8.38
C ALA A 186 -22.17 -3.70 -8.00
N GLU A 187 -23.48 -3.91 -7.81
CA GLU A 187 -24.41 -2.85 -7.40
C GLU A 187 -24.08 -2.28 -6.01
N ASP A 188 -23.75 -3.15 -5.06
CA ASP A 188 -23.35 -2.74 -3.70
C ASP A 188 -22.03 -1.95 -3.72
N LEU A 189 -21.07 -2.41 -4.55
CA LEU A 189 -19.81 -1.73 -4.73
C LEU A 189 -19.99 -0.33 -5.36
N GLU A 190 -20.77 -0.22 -6.43
CA GLU A 190 -21.09 1.05 -7.09
C GLU A 190 -21.81 2.01 -6.13
N GLY A 191 -22.77 1.51 -5.36
CA GLY A 191 -23.48 2.28 -4.33
C GLY A 191 -22.54 2.84 -3.27
N LEU A 192 -21.67 2.00 -2.71
CA LEU A 192 -20.70 2.39 -1.70
C LEU A 192 -19.68 3.40 -2.23
N VAL A 193 -19.15 3.19 -3.44
CA VAL A 193 -18.22 4.14 -4.06
C VAL A 193 -18.88 5.49 -4.28
N LYS A 194 -20.13 5.51 -4.77
CA LYS A 194 -20.89 6.75 -4.98
C LYS A 194 -21.10 7.51 -3.66
N GLU A 195 -21.45 6.79 -2.59
CA GLU A 195 -21.62 7.38 -1.26
C GLU A 195 -20.31 8.03 -0.78
N GLN A 196 -19.19 7.29 -0.85
CA GLN A 196 -17.89 7.75 -0.36
C GLN A 196 -17.34 8.91 -1.19
N LEU A 197 -17.55 8.88 -2.52
CA LEU A 197 -17.16 9.97 -3.40
C LEU A 197 -17.98 11.25 -3.12
N ALA A 198 -19.27 11.11 -2.82
CA ALA A 198 -20.11 12.25 -2.44
C ALA A 198 -19.65 12.88 -1.10
N LYS A 199 -19.32 12.05 -0.10
CA LYS A 199 -18.74 12.52 1.17
C LYS A 199 -17.44 13.28 0.94
N ALA A 200 -16.53 12.72 0.16
CA ALA A 200 -15.22 13.33 -0.11
C ALA A 200 -15.29 14.65 -0.90
N ARG A 201 -16.37 14.89 -1.66
CA ARG A 201 -16.60 16.16 -2.37
C ARG A 201 -17.29 17.23 -1.52
N GLY A 202 -17.98 16.82 -0.45
CA GLY A 202 -18.64 17.73 0.48
C GLY A 202 -17.73 18.23 1.62
N GLN A 203 -16.52 17.69 1.71
CA GLN A 203 -15.43 18.13 2.59
C GLN A 203 -14.51 19.09 1.84
#